data_AF-A0A6V7IVG4-F1
#
_entry.id   AF-A0A6V7IVG4-F1
#
_cell.length_a   1.000
_cell.length_b   1.000
_cell.length_c   1.000
_cell.angle_alpha   90.00
_cell.angle_beta   90.00
_cell.angle_gamma   90.00
#
_symmetry.space_group_name_H-M   'P 1'
#
loop_
_entity.id
_entity.type
_entity.pdbx_description
1 polymer ?
#
loop_
_entity_poly.entity_id
_entity_poly.type
_entity_poly.pdbx_seq_one_letter_code
_entity_poly.pdbx_strand_id
1 'polypeptide(L)' 'MPPGILYSDEISPPCRAVLLTAEALGGIHLDIQETKLFDNATASEEFKR' A
#
# COMPACT_ATOMS: atom_id res chain seq x y z
N MET A 1 10.08 11.54 -10.91
CA MET A 1 10.02 11.43 -9.44
C MET A 1 10.21 9.96 -9.07
N PRO A 2 10.83 9.63 -7.93
CA PRO A 2 10.82 8.24 -7.46
C PRO A 2 9.37 7.76 -7.28
N PRO A 3 9.09 6.47 -7.47
CA PRO A 3 7.75 5.92 -7.23
C PRO A 3 7.31 6.17 -5.79
N GLY A 4 6.01 6.41 -5.61
CA GLY A 4 5.44 6.50 -4.27
C GLY A 4 5.44 5.13 -3.61
N ILE A 5 5.60 5.06 -2.29
CA ILE A 5 5.53 3.80 -1.54
C ILE A 5 4.08 3.59 -1.10
N LEU A 6 3.54 2.39 -1.34
CA LEU A 6 2.25 1.96 -0.82
C LEU A 6 2.44 0.72 0.06
N TYR A 7 2.25 0.89 1.36
CA TYR A 7 2.09 -0.23 2.28
C TYR A 7 0.72 -0.87 2.07
N SER A 8 0.68 -2.14 1.70
CA SER A 8 -0.53 -2.77 1.20
C SER A 8 -0.63 -4.24 1.54
N ASP A 9 -1.88 -4.68 1.69
CA ASP A 9 -2.27 -6.08 1.62
C ASP A 9 -3.32 -6.22 0.50
N GLU A 10 -3.15 -7.20 -0.39
CA GLU A 10 -4.04 -7.44 -1.52
C GLU A 10 -5.46 -7.85 -1.09
N ILE A 11 -5.63 -8.50 0.08
CA ILE A 11 -6.95 -8.80 0.64
C ILE A 11 -7.66 -7.54 1.16
N SER A 12 -6.93 -6.47 1.49
CA SER A 12 -7.49 -5.25 2.05
C SER A 12 -8.30 -4.44 1.02
N PRO A 13 -9.62 -4.28 1.19
CA PRO A 13 -10.44 -3.46 0.30
C PRO A 13 -9.95 -2.02 0.11
N PRO A 14 -9.53 -1.26 1.14
CA PRO A 14 -9.02 0.09 0.94
C PRO A 14 -7.71 0.14 0.16
N CYS A 15 -6.82 -0.85 0.33
CA CYS A 15 -5.57 -0.90 -0.44
C CYS A 15 -5.83 -1.08 -1.94
N ARG A 16 -6.79 -1.96 -2.30
CA ARG A 16 -7.24 -2.12 -3.70
C ARG A 16 -7.83 -0.83 -4.28
N ALA A 17 -8.54 -0.03 -3.48
CA ALA A 17 -9.08 1.25 -3.94
C ALA A 17 -7.96 2.26 -4.31
N VAL A 18 -6.86 2.27 -3.56
CA VAL A 18 -5.69 3.11 -3.88
C VAL A 18 -5.00 2.63 -5.17
N LEU A 19 -4.83 1.31 -5.34
CA LEU A 19 -4.27 0.75 -6.58
C LEU A 19 -5.12 1.09 -7.81
N LEU A 20 -6.45 0.99 -7.70
CA LEU A 20 -7.37 1.40 -8.77
C LEU A 20 -7.26 2.91 -9.08
N THR A 21 -7.04 3.72 -8.06
CA THR A 21 -6.82 5.17 -8.22
C THR A 21 -5.52 5.45 -8.95
N ALA A 22 -4.43 4.75 -8.59
CA ALA A 22 -3.14 4.89 -9.24
C ALA A 22 -3.19 4.51 -10.73
N GLU A 23 -3.91 3.44 -11.06
CA GLU A 23 -4.17 3.03 -12.43
C GLU A 23 -4.98 4.10 -13.20
N ALA A 24 -6.08 4.57 -12.60
CA ALA A 24 -6.96 5.57 -13.21
C ALA A 24 -6.28 6.93 -13.47
N LEU A 25 -5.24 7.27 -12.70
CA LEU A 25 -4.46 8.51 -12.86
C LEU A 25 -3.36 8.41 -13.94
N GLY A 26 -3.43 7.39 -14.80
CA GLY A 26 -2.47 7.20 -15.89
C GLY A 26 -1.32 6.25 -15.52
N GLY A 27 -1.60 5.24 -14.69
CA GLY A 27 -0.62 4.23 -14.31
C GLY A 27 0.49 4.77 -13.41
N ILE A 28 0.13 5.49 -12.34
CA ILE A 28 1.11 5.94 -11.34
C ILE A 28 1.81 4.70 -10.76
N HIS A 29 3.13 4.64 -10.93
CA HIS A 29 3.92 3.55 -10.36
C HIS A 29 4.05 3.71 -8.85
N LEU A 30 3.55 2.71 -8.12
CA LEU A 30 3.69 2.58 -6.69
C LEU A 30 4.61 1.38 -6.38
N ASP A 31 5.60 1.60 -5.52
CA ASP A 31 6.39 0.53 -4.93
C ASP A 31 5.59 -0.09 -3.78
N ILE A 32 5.25 -1.36 -3.91
CA ILE A 32 4.37 -2.05 -2.97
C ILE A 32 5.20 -2.66 -1.86
N GLN A 33 5.00 -2.17 -0.65
CA GLN A 33 5.58 -2.76 0.56
C GLN A 33 4.52 -3.64 1.21
N GLU A 34 4.74 -4.96 1.18
CA GLU A 34 3.78 -5.92 1.73
C GLU A 34 3.62 -5.70 3.24
N THR A 35 2.39 -5.48 3.69
CA THR A 35 2.06 -5.31 5.11
C THR A 35 0.82 -6.13 5.39
N LYS A 36 1.00 -7.37 5.85
CA LYS A 36 -0.14 -8.30 5.99
C LYS A 36 -1.07 -7.80 7.09
N LEU A 37 -2.37 -7.96 6.88
CA LEU A 37 -3.35 -7.47 7.83
C LEU A 37 -3.36 -8.30 9.14
N PHE A 38 -3.00 -9.58 9.04
CA PHE A 38 -3.17 -10.56 10.12
C PHE A 38 -1.88 -10.88 10.89
N ASP A 39 -0.74 -10.32 10.51
CA ASP A 39 0.54 -10.53 11.19
C ASP A 39 0.87 -9.45 12.23
N ASN A 40 -0.06 -8.51 12.48
CA ASN A 40 0.11 -7.38 13.38
C ASN A 40 1.26 -6.43 12.95
N ALA A 41 1.70 -6.47 11.68
CA ALA A 41 2.77 -5.60 11.16
C ALA A 41 2.46 -4.11 11.33
N THR A 42 1.18 -3.73 11.25
CA THR A 42 0.70 -2.36 11.45
C THR A 42 0.86 -1.85 12.88
N ALA A 43 1.05 -2.73 13.86
CA ALA A 43 1.30 -2.37 15.25
C ALA A 43 2.78 -2.17 15.58
N SER A 44 3.68 -2.43 14.64
CA SER A 44 5.11 -2.18 14.80
C SER A 44 5.39 -0.67 14.95
N GLU A 45 6.45 -0.34 15.69
CA GLU A 45 6.87 1.05 15.83
C GLU A 45 7.46 1.63 14.53
N GLU A 46 7.86 0.76 13.60
CA GLU A 46 8.29 1.17 12.26
C GLU A 46 7.12 1.70 11.44
N PHE A 47 5.97 1.00 11.46
CA PHE A 47 4.78 1.39 10.71
C PHE A 47 4.07 2.63 11.28
N LYS A 48 4.22 2.89 12.59
CA LYS A 48 3.59 4.04 13.27
C LYS A 48 4.33 5.37 13.09
N ARG A 49 5.56 5.36 12.56
CA ARG A 49 6.39 6.55 12.37
C ARG A 49 6.09 7.24 11.06
#